data_AF-A0A2A6RGT6-F1
#
_entry.id   AF-A0A2A6RGT6-F1
#
_cell.length_a   1.000
_cell.length_b   1.000
_cell.length_c   1.000
_cell.angle_alpha   90.00
_cell.angle_beta   90.00
_cell.angle_gamma   90.00
#
_symmetry.space_group_name_H-M   'P 1'
#
loop_
_entity.id
_entity.type
_entity.pdbx_description
1 polymer ?
#
loop_
_entity_poly.entity_id
_entity_poly.type
_entity_poly.pdbx_seq_one_letter_code
_entity_poly.pdbx_strand_id
1 'polypeptide(L)'
;MLTSSALPVALAPRPQPIVATPACPQIYYADAAALLAALPTADYGCTEELARALRPRADQALVTELLALAQTGPDARAQRNALRTLGRLAASAPRSHTYELLHYTNGAALQSLAVDLLATSNDNFLLQDAVWLLDTFFYPSLGAAPVLAQVADTAELAPALRYRAAAARARLLLARPGPLDPSDRAFILNGLTSDDAGVRSAAATAIAHLRPAQQREAHHELEAALVAAWHAEPALSLAPDPPDPRALSQFSFQESSPTSLSARAAIARARDRLAGHQHAFYLEALRVEYEALALPATHVQPGACPMPIAAQRLPLINAVINVARCATEWSIIRSGLPAAQLPSLSAEVARTHAAWHALVGPALAQRLPDAHGRPLTIMIFARQGIYRDYMRAFTSFRVDVDGVYDQESATIYTYQRTAAQSANSLEESLRHELAHHYAATRLFPGDWHTPGYHREPKGWADEGLAELFAGLGPDGFAPRPAQLARLCARAHAPPLTTLLAQRTGYDAFGHFDYDAAWAFTFYMQRQQPVALRRIYAAYRSNSYRLAHWEASAGISIVQAEAEWHQAIRVWCSF
;
A
#
# COMPACT_ATOMS: atom_id res chain seq x y z
N MET A 1 -17.84 -12.48 59.18
CA MET A 1 -16.64 -12.34 60.02
C MET A 1 -15.46 -12.76 59.16
N LEU A 2 -14.83 -11.78 58.47
CA LEU A 2 -13.48 -11.25 58.73
C LEU A 2 -12.40 -12.28 58.32
N THR A 3 -11.49 -12.04 57.39
CA THR A 3 -10.72 -10.79 57.18
C THR A 3 -10.26 -10.61 55.72
N SER A 4 -10.29 -9.34 55.31
CA SER A 4 -9.59 -8.78 54.15
C SER A 4 -8.08 -9.04 54.19
N SER A 5 -7.48 -9.23 53.01
CA SER A 5 -6.14 -8.70 52.74
C SER A 5 -6.28 -7.71 51.58
N ALA A 6 -6.37 -6.44 51.97
CA ALA A 6 -6.17 -5.32 51.08
C ALA A 6 -4.67 -5.15 50.85
N LEU A 7 -4.25 -5.22 49.58
CA LEU A 7 -3.14 -4.40 49.12
C LEU A 7 -3.75 -3.37 48.17
N PRO A 8 -3.97 -2.12 48.61
CA PRO A 8 -4.23 -1.04 47.69
C PRO A 8 -2.88 -0.71 47.04
N VAL A 9 -2.59 -1.34 45.91
CA VAL A 9 -1.60 -0.75 45.01
C VAL A 9 -2.33 0.39 44.31
N ALA A 10 -2.35 1.55 44.97
CA ALA A 10 -2.43 2.81 44.27
C ALA A 10 -1.18 2.89 43.38
N LEU A 11 -1.24 2.26 42.20
CA LEU A 11 -0.38 2.63 41.10
C LEU A 11 -0.74 4.08 40.82
N ALA A 12 0.16 5.01 41.18
CA ALA A 12 0.13 6.35 40.60
C ALA A 12 -0.16 6.18 39.10
N PRO A 13 -1.14 6.91 38.53
CA PRO A 13 -1.45 6.78 37.12
C PRO A 13 -0.12 6.94 36.37
N ARG A 14 0.30 5.87 35.67
CA ARG A 14 1.53 5.93 34.88
C ARG A 14 1.41 7.18 34.01
N PRO A 15 2.43 8.06 33.98
CA PRO A 15 2.41 9.21 33.11
C PRO A 15 2.05 8.73 31.71
N GLN A 16 0.93 9.20 31.19
CA GLN A 16 0.51 8.77 29.87
C GLN A 16 1.59 9.22 28.87
N PRO A 17 2.05 8.32 28.00
CA PRO A 17 3.11 8.67 27.06
C PRO A 17 2.65 9.86 26.21
N ILE A 18 3.50 10.89 26.14
CA ILE A 18 3.31 12.00 25.24
C ILE A 18 3.68 11.50 23.84
N VAL A 19 2.69 11.42 22.96
CA VAL A 19 2.86 10.97 21.58
C VAL A 19 2.88 12.19 20.66
N ALA A 20 3.91 12.30 19.83
CA ALA A 20 4.03 13.38 18.86
C ALA A 20 3.01 13.23 17.72
N THR A 21 2.45 14.35 17.28
CA THR A 21 1.51 14.49 16.16
C THR A 21 2.02 15.52 15.13
N PRO A 22 3.14 15.25 14.42
CA PRO A 22 3.76 16.18 13.48
C PRO A 22 2.88 16.59 12.27
N ALA A 23 1.83 15.83 11.94
CA ALA A 23 0.85 16.16 10.90
C ALA A 23 -0.28 17.06 11.42
N CYS A 24 -0.34 17.33 12.72
CA CYS A 24 -1.32 18.23 13.33
C CYS A 24 -0.75 19.64 13.55
N PRO A 25 -1.61 20.66 13.74
CA PRO A 25 -1.17 22.02 14.06
C PRO A 25 -0.35 22.12 15.36
N GLN A 26 -0.52 21.17 16.30
CA GLN A 26 0.31 21.05 17.50
C GLN A 26 1.01 19.69 17.50
N ILE A 27 2.30 19.64 17.88
CA ILE A 27 3.03 18.36 18.02
C ILE A 27 2.58 17.60 19.26
N TYR A 28 2.27 18.31 20.33
CA TYR A 28 2.00 17.72 21.63
C TYR A 28 0.71 18.28 22.20
N TYR A 29 -0.20 17.38 22.56
CA TYR A 29 -1.46 17.71 23.21
C TYR A 29 -1.41 17.28 24.68
N ALA A 30 -1.81 18.20 25.56
CA ALA A 30 -1.69 18.06 27.01
C ALA A 30 -2.45 16.83 27.56
N ASP A 31 -3.67 16.59 27.05
CA ASP A 31 -4.56 15.54 27.55
C ASP A 31 -5.46 14.98 26.43
N ALA A 32 -6.37 14.07 26.80
CA ALA A 32 -7.35 13.48 25.89
C ALA A 32 -8.39 14.50 25.39
N ALA A 33 -8.80 15.46 26.22
CA ALA A 33 -9.78 16.47 25.86
C ALA A 33 -9.25 17.39 24.75
N ALA A 34 -7.99 17.81 24.84
CA ALA A 34 -7.34 18.61 23.81
C ALA A 34 -7.23 17.85 22.46
N LEU A 35 -6.95 16.54 22.51
CA LEU A 35 -6.95 15.69 21.31
C LEU A 35 -8.35 15.56 20.70
N LEU A 36 -9.38 15.34 21.52
CA LEU A 36 -10.79 15.24 21.06
C LEU A 36 -11.29 16.56 20.48
N ALA A 37 -10.90 17.71 21.06
CA ALA A 37 -11.27 19.03 20.54
C ALA A 37 -10.68 19.32 19.15
N ALA A 38 -9.51 18.76 18.83
CA ALA A 38 -8.88 18.92 17.51
C ALA A 38 -9.48 18.01 16.44
N LEU A 39 -10.12 16.91 16.85
CA LEU A 39 -10.55 15.83 15.96
C LEU A 39 -11.60 16.24 14.90
N PRO A 40 -12.63 17.05 15.19
CA PRO A 40 -13.68 17.38 14.20
C PRO A 40 -13.14 18.09 12.95
N THR A 41 -12.11 18.92 13.10
CA THR A 41 -11.53 19.72 12.01
C THR A 41 -10.27 19.11 11.39
N ALA A 42 -9.76 18.03 11.98
CA ALA A 42 -8.53 17.38 11.53
C ALA A 42 -8.66 16.86 10.09
N ASP A 43 -7.59 17.01 9.32
CA ASP A 43 -7.46 16.34 8.03
C ASP A 43 -7.15 14.83 8.22
N TYR A 44 -6.91 14.14 7.11
CA TYR A 44 -6.66 12.70 7.15
C TYR A 44 -5.43 12.34 8.00
N GLY A 45 -4.31 13.03 7.78
CA GLY A 45 -3.03 12.76 8.43
C GLY A 45 -3.11 13.08 9.92
N CYS A 46 -3.62 14.26 10.27
CA CYS A 46 -3.79 14.64 11.67
C CYS A 46 -4.76 13.68 12.39
N THR A 47 -5.86 13.24 11.78
CA THR A 47 -6.77 12.26 12.39
C THR A 47 -6.07 10.94 12.76
N GLU A 48 -5.20 10.42 11.90
CA GLU A 48 -4.43 9.20 12.19
C GLU A 48 -3.50 9.37 13.39
N GLU A 49 -2.87 10.53 13.50
CA GLU A 49 -1.95 10.83 14.59
C GLU A 49 -2.66 11.14 15.90
N LEU A 50 -3.79 11.85 15.86
CA LEU A 50 -4.68 12.04 17.01
C LEU A 50 -5.16 10.69 17.53
N ALA A 51 -5.59 9.77 16.66
CA ALA A 51 -5.99 8.44 17.08
C ALA A 51 -4.85 7.64 17.73
N ARG A 52 -3.63 7.75 17.18
CA ARG A 52 -2.41 7.16 17.78
C ARG A 52 -2.13 7.75 19.17
N ALA A 53 -2.29 9.07 19.33
CA ALA A 53 -2.08 9.77 20.59
C ALA A 53 -3.19 9.51 21.62
N LEU A 54 -4.44 9.28 21.20
CA LEU A 54 -5.57 8.91 22.04
C LEU A 54 -5.49 7.46 22.54
N ARG A 55 -4.88 6.55 21.77
CA ARG A 55 -4.80 5.11 22.11
C ARG A 55 -4.32 4.79 23.52
N PRO A 56 -3.16 5.31 24.00
CA PRO A 56 -2.70 5.05 25.37
C PRO A 56 -3.54 5.75 26.45
N ARG A 57 -4.46 6.63 26.05
CA ARG A 57 -5.33 7.44 26.92
C ARG A 57 -6.79 6.96 26.93
N ALA A 58 -7.10 5.89 26.19
CA ALA A 58 -8.47 5.44 25.99
C ALA A 58 -9.10 4.94 27.30
N ASP A 59 -10.26 5.49 27.62
CA ASP A 59 -11.14 5.07 28.71
C ASP A 59 -12.61 5.10 28.25
N GLN A 60 -13.53 4.69 29.13
CA GLN A 60 -14.95 4.60 28.79
C GLN A 60 -15.57 5.96 28.44
N ALA A 61 -15.12 7.06 29.07
CA ALA A 61 -15.66 8.39 28.79
C ALA A 61 -15.26 8.85 27.38
N LEU A 62 -13.98 8.71 27.04
CA LEU A 62 -13.45 8.99 25.71
C LEU A 62 -14.17 8.18 24.62
N VAL A 63 -14.37 6.88 24.82
CA VAL A 63 -15.10 6.04 23.84
C VAL A 63 -16.55 6.47 23.71
N THR A 64 -17.19 6.87 24.80
CA THR A 64 -18.57 7.38 24.79
C THR A 64 -18.68 8.68 23.99
N GLU A 65 -17.74 9.61 24.19
CA GLU A 65 -17.67 10.87 23.43
C GLU A 65 -17.45 10.61 21.94
N LEU A 66 -16.54 9.69 21.59
CA LEU A 66 -16.30 9.32 20.20
C LEU A 66 -17.53 8.66 19.56
N LEU A 67 -18.26 7.80 20.28
CA LEU A 67 -19.50 7.20 19.78
C LEU A 67 -20.57 8.28 19.51
N ALA A 68 -20.74 9.23 20.44
CA ALA A 68 -21.68 10.34 20.26
C ALA A 68 -21.30 11.23 19.07
N LEU A 69 -20.01 11.54 18.92
CA LEU A 69 -19.49 12.32 17.79
C LEU A 69 -19.64 11.58 16.45
N ALA A 70 -19.44 10.27 16.42
CA ALA A 70 -19.65 9.45 15.23
C ALA A 70 -21.13 9.35 14.84
N GLN A 71 -22.05 9.33 15.82
CA GLN A 71 -23.48 9.23 15.59
C GLN A 71 -24.11 10.58 15.20
N THR A 72 -23.76 11.66 15.90
CA THR A 72 -24.48 12.95 15.85
C THR A 72 -23.55 14.15 15.66
N GLY A 73 -22.33 13.93 15.17
CA GLY A 73 -21.38 15.00 14.90
C GLY A 73 -21.96 16.09 13.98
N PRO A 74 -21.44 17.32 14.09
CA PRO A 74 -22.02 18.51 13.43
C PRO A 74 -22.00 18.42 11.89
N ASP A 75 -21.11 17.60 11.34
CA ASP A 75 -21.03 17.32 9.91
C ASP A 75 -20.43 15.92 9.67
N ALA A 76 -20.46 15.48 8.41
CA ALA A 76 -19.94 14.19 7.99
C ALA A 76 -18.43 14.04 8.26
N ARG A 77 -17.63 15.13 8.23
CA ARG A 77 -16.19 15.06 8.52
C ARG A 77 -15.95 14.72 9.98
N ALA A 78 -16.66 15.37 10.90
CA ALA A 78 -16.57 15.12 12.32
C ALA A 78 -16.99 13.68 12.66
N GLN A 79 -18.11 13.22 12.09
CA GLN A 79 -18.58 11.84 12.26
C GLN A 79 -17.54 10.82 11.76
N ARG A 80 -16.95 11.06 10.58
CA ARG A 80 -15.91 10.20 10.00
C ARG A 80 -14.64 10.18 10.83
N ASN A 81 -14.16 11.32 11.29
CA ASN A 81 -12.95 11.41 12.10
C ASN A 81 -13.13 10.64 13.43
N ALA A 82 -14.31 10.70 14.03
CA ALA A 82 -14.66 9.92 15.21
C ALA A 82 -14.73 8.42 14.92
N LEU A 83 -15.44 8.01 13.85
CA LEU A 83 -15.56 6.61 13.46
C LEU A 83 -14.20 5.98 13.12
N ARG A 84 -13.36 6.74 12.39
CA ARG A 84 -11.99 6.31 12.08
C ARG A 84 -11.14 6.19 13.32
N THR A 85 -11.24 7.14 14.26
CA THR A 85 -10.55 7.05 15.55
C THR A 85 -10.98 5.80 16.31
N LEU A 86 -12.28 5.51 16.40
CA LEU A 86 -12.79 4.27 17.03
C LEU A 86 -12.21 3.02 16.37
N GLY A 87 -12.15 2.94 15.04
CA GLY A 87 -11.50 1.83 14.34
C GLY A 87 -10.01 1.72 14.65
N ARG A 88 -9.28 2.85 14.73
CA ARG A 88 -7.86 2.87 15.12
C ARG A 88 -7.63 2.48 16.57
N LEU A 89 -8.58 2.73 17.47
CA LEU A 89 -8.55 2.21 18.83
C LEU A 89 -8.84 0.70 18.85
N ALA A 90 -9.79 0.22 18.04
CA ALA A 90 -10.09 -1.20 17.89
C ALA A 90 -8.92 -2.01 17.29
N ALA A 91 -8.05 -1.36 16.53
CA ALA A 91 -6.79 -1.91 16.01
C ALA A 91 -5.67 -2.09 17.06
N SER A 92 -5.94 -1.80 18.34
CA SER A 92 -4.94 -1.95 19.41
C SER A 92 -4.52 -3.40 19.59
N ALA A 93 -3.33 -3.62 20.16
CA ALA A 93 -2.81 -4.97 20.38
C ALA A 93 -3.79 -5.81 21.23
N PRO A 94 -4.01 -7.10 20.90
CA PRO A 94 -4.85 -7.98 21.70
C PRO A 94 -4.46 -7.95 23.18
N ARG A 95 -5.45 -7.95 24.08
CA ARG A 95 -5.28 -7.87 25.55
C ARG A 95 -4.71 -6.54 26.08
N SER A 96 -4.60 -5.50 25.25
CA SER A 96 -4.42 -4.14 25.76
C SER A 96 -5.74 -3.63 26.35
N HIS A 97 -5.67 -2.70 27.31
CA HIS A 97 -6.85 -2.07 27.89
C HIS A 97 -7.79 -1.49 26.81
N THR A 98 -7.22 -0.75 25.85
CA THR A 98 -7.95 -0.19 24.72
C THR A 98 -8.62 -1.28 23.87
N TYR A 99 -7.93 -2.39 23.59
CA TYR A 99 -8.54 -3.49 22.86
C TYR A 99 -9.75 -4.08 23.61
N GLU A 100 -9.62 -4.33 24.91
CA GLU A 100 -10.72 -4.88 25.72
C GLU A 100 -11.92 -3.91 25.80
N LEU A 101 -11.64 -2.62 25.93
CA LEU A 101 -12.65 -1.58 25.95
C LEU A 101 -13.46 -1.53 24.64
N LEU A 102 -12.78 -1.62 23.48
CA LEU A 102 -13.42 -1.51 22.17
C LEU A 102 -14.11 -2.81 21.75
N HIS A 103 -13.51 -3.99 22.03
CA HIS A 103 -14.05 -5.27 21.58
C HIS A 103 -15.06 -5.90 22.53
N TYR A 104 -14.83 -5.82 23.85
CA TYR A 104 -15.68 -6.49 24.85
C TYR A 104 -16.67 -5.56 25.53
N THR A 105 -16.27 -4.31 25.82
CA THR A 105 -17.16 -3.37 26.54
C THR A 105 -18.09 -2.63 25.57
N ASN A 106 -17.55 -2.10 24.47
CA ASN A 106 -18.29 -1.25 23.54
C ASN A 106 -18.53 -1.91 22.16
N GLY A 107 -18.14 -3.18 21.99
CA GLY A 107 -18.17 -3.84 20.68
C GLY A 107 -19.57 -3.98 20.07
N ALA A 108 -20.59 -4.19 20.90
CA ALA A 108 -21.98 -4.24 20.44
C ALA A 108 -22.49 -2.85 20.01
N ALA A 109 -22.17 -1.81 20.77
CA ALA A 109 -22.55 -0.43 20.45
C ALA A 109 -21.89 0.05 19.14
N LEU A 110 -20.61 -0.30 18.93
CA LEU A 110 -19.88 0.03 17.71
C LEU A 110 -20.45 -0.67 16.47
N GLN A 111 -20.78 -1.96 16.60
CA GLN A 111 -21.42 -2.70 15.51
C GLN A 111 -22.82 -2.15 15.20
N SER A 112 -23.63 -1.84 16.23
CA SER A 112 -24.95 -1.23 16.05
C SER A 112 -24.83 0.11 15.34
N LEU A 113 -23.96 1.00 15.81
CA LEU A 113 -23.72 2.30 15.20
C LEU A 113 -23.34 2.15 13.71
N ALA A 114 -22.42 1.25 13.37
CA ALA A 114 -22.01 1.06 11.98
C ALA A 114 -23.13 0.49 11.11
N VAL A 115 -23.94 -0.45 11.63
CA VAL A 115 -25.11 -0.99 10.93
C VAL A 115 -26.19 0.09 10.74
N ASP A 116 -26.45 0.90 11.76
CA ASP A 116 -27.41 2.00 11.70
C ASP A 116 -26.96 3.05 10.67
N LEU A 117 -25.67 3.41 10.68
CA LEU A 117 -25.11 4.30 9.66
C LEU A 117 -25.31 3.75 8.25
N LEU A 118 -25.02 2.46 8.01
CA LEU A 118 -25.24 1.79 6.72
C LEU A 118 -26.71 1.76 6.29
N ALA A 119 -27.65 1.75 7.25
CA ALA A 119 -29.07 1.73 6.96
C ALA A 119 -29.66 3.13 6.71
N THR A 120 -29.11 4.18 7.32
CA THR A 120 -29.76 5.50 7.36
C THR A 120 -29.00 6.63 6.66
N SER A 121 -27.69 6.51 6.47
CA SER A 121 -26.87 7.57 5.87
C SER A 121 -26.75 7.39 4.36
N ASN A 122 -26.57 8.50 3.65
CA ASN A 122 -26.24 8.54 2.22
C ASN A 122 -24.84 9.14 1.96
N ASP A 123 -24.06 9.44 3.02
CA ASP A 123 -22.71 9.96 2.85
C ASP A 123 -21.74 8.84 2.47
N ASN A 124 -21.28 8.86 1.22
CA ASN A 124 -20.44 7.81 0.65
C ASN A 124 -19.20 7.48 1.50
N PHE A 125 -18.57 8.48 2.12
CA PHE A 125 -17.33 8.24 2.85
C PHE A 125 -17.57 7.75 4.28
N LEU A 126 -18.60 8.28 4.95
CA LEU A 126 -19.02 7.78 6.25
C LEU A 126 -19.42 6.30 6.16
N LEU A 127 -20.15 5.94 5.09
CA LEU A 127 -20.50 4.55 4.83
C LEU A 127 -19.27 3.68 4.54
N GLN A 128 -18.27 4.17 3.81
CA GLN A 128 -17.01 3.45 3.62
C GLN A 128 -16.29 3.17 4.94
N ASP A 129 -16.22 4.16 5.84
CA ASP A 129 -15.62 4.01 7.16
C ASP A 129 -16.42 3.01 8.03
N ALA A 130 -17.77 2.97 7.90
CA ALA A 130 -18.62 1.99 8.57
C ALA A 130 -18.40 0.56 8.06
N VAL A 131 -18.32 0.36 6.74
CA VAL A 131 -17.97 -0.97 6.18
C VAL A 131 -16.58 -1.39 6.63
N TRP A 132 -15.59 -0.50 6.59
CA TRP A 132 -14.23 -0.78 7.06
C TRP A 132 -14.19 -1.21 8.52
N LEU A 133 -14.93 -0.53 9.41
CA LEU A 133 -15.00 -0.87 10.83
C LEU A 133 -15.52 -2.30 11.03
N LEU A 134 -16.63 -2.64 10.39
CA LEU A 134 -17.28 -3.95 10.50
C LEU A 134 -16.42 -5.07 9.90
N ASP A 135 -15.90 -4.88 8.68
CA ASP A 135 -15.19 -5.92 7.92
C ASP A 135 -13.74 -6.15 8.41
N THR A 136 -13.16 -5.17 9.10
CA THR A 136 -11.79 -5.26 9.62
C THR A 136 -11.74 -5.70 11.08
N PHE A 137 -12.55 -5.10 11.96
CA PHE A 137 -12.39 -5.28 13.40
C PHE A 137 -13.47 -6.13 14.04
N PHE A 138 -14.68 -6.14 13.48
CA PHE A 138 -15.82 -6.89 14.02
C PHE A 138 -16.24 -8.07 13.13
N TYR A 139 -15.34 -8.52 12.27
CA TYR A 139 -15.59 -9.66 11.41
C TYR A 139 -15.55 -10.98 12.21
N PRO A 140 -16.53 -11.90 12.02
CA PRO A 140 -17.70 -11.77 11.16
C PRO A 140 -18.88 -11.09 11.88
N SER A 141 -19.35 -9.95 11.34
CA SER A 141 -20.59 -9.30 11.79
C SER A 141 -21.77 -9.75 10.93
N LEU A 142 -22.27 -10.97 11.18
CA LEU A 142 -23.30 -11.60 10.33
C LEU A 142 -24.61 -10.79 10.25
N GLY A 143 -24.93 -10.02 11.29
CA GLY A 143 -26.11 -9.14 11.32
C GLY A 143 -26.04 -7.99 10.31
N ALA A 144 -24.85 -7.60 9.86
CA ALA A 144 -24.67 -6.55 8.85
C ALA A 144 -24.96 -7.04 7.42
N ALA A 145 -25.15 -8.34 7.19
CA ALA A 145 -25.31 -8.89 5.85
C ALA A 145 -26.46 -8.26 5.03
N PRO A 146 -27.67 -8.02 5.57
CA PRO A 146 -28.75 -7.40 4.79
C PRO A 146 -28.43 -5.95 4.37
N VAL A 147 -27.93 -5.13 5.30
CA VAL A 147 -27.61 -3.72 5.01
C VAL A 147 -26.44 -3.58 4.04
N LEU A 148 -25.44 -4.48 4.10
CA LEU A 148 -24.35 -4.50 3.13
C LEU A 148 -24.83 -4.88 1.72
N ALA A 149 -25.78 -5.80 1.60
CA ALA A 149 -26.39 -6.12 0.31
C ALA A 149 -27.21 -4.94 -0.23
N GLN A 150 -27.99 -4.27 0.63
CA GLN A 150 -28.74 -3.07 0.25
C GLN A 150 -27.82 -1.95 -0.26
N VAL A 151 -26.71 -1.68 0.43
CA VAL A 151 -25.72 -0.68 0.00
C VAL A 151 -25.10 -1.06 -1.36
N ALA A 152 -24.83 -2.35 -1.61
CA ALA A 152 -24.32 -2.81 -2.90
C ALA A 152 -25.34 -2.61 -4.05
N ASP A 153 -26.63 -2.78 -3.75
CA ASP A 153 -27.72 -2.70 -4.74
C ASP A 153 -28.22 -1.27 -5.00
N THR A 154 -27.85 -0.30 -4.16
CA THR A 154 -28.30 1.10 -4.28
C THR A 154 -27.52 1.84 -5.37
N ALA A 155 -28.14 2.07 -6.52
CA ALA A 155 -27.49 2.63 -7.71
C ALA A 155 -27.00 4.08 -7.55
N GLU A 156 -27.58 4.83 -6.61
CA GLU A 156 -27.21 6.22 -6.31
C GLU A 156 -25.89 6.34 -5.53
N LEU A 157 -25.45 5.26 -4.90
CA LEU A 157 -24.19 5.22 -4.17
C LEU A 157 -23.00 5.04 -5.10
N ALA A 158 -21.84 5.57 -4.69
CA ALA A 158 -20.64 5.52 -5.50
C ALA A 158 -20.23 4.05 -5.78
N PRO A 159 -19.80 3.72 -7.02
CA PRO A 159 -19.36 2.37 -7.39
C PRO A 159 -18.31 1.77 -6.42
N ALA A 160 -17.37 2.58 -5.92
CA ALA A 160 -16.38 2.14 -4.95
C ALA A 160 -17.00 1.65 -3.62
N LEU A 161 -18.03 2.36 -3.13
CA LEU A 161 -18.76 1.98 -1.93
C LEU A 161 -19.59 0.72 -2.19
N ARG A 162 -20.32 0.67 -3.31
CA ARG A 162 -21.11 -0.52 -3.71
C ARG A 162 -20.23 -1.77 -3.76
N TYR A 163 -19.06 -1.67 -4.39
CA TYR A 163 -18.06 -2.72 -4.41
C TYR A 163 -17.58 -3.12 -3.00
N ARG A 164 -17.19 -2.15 -2.17
CA ARG A 164 -16.70 -2.42 -0.81
C ARG A 164 -17.75 -3.14 0.04
N ALA A 165 -19.01 -2.71 -0.06
CA ALA A 165 -20.13 -3.36 0.63
C ALA A 165 -20.39 -4.78 0.09
N ALA A 166 -20.38 -4.97 -1.24
CA ALA A 166 -20.53 -6.29 -1.86
C ALA A 166 -19.39 -7.25 -1.48
N ALA A 167 -18.15 -6.75 -1.41
CA ALA A 167 -16.98 -7.53 -1.00
C ALA A 167 -17.05 -7.93 0.48
N ALA A 168 -17.44 -7.01 1.37
CA ALA A 168 -17.68 -7.32 2.78
C ALA A 168 -18.81 -8.36 2.93
N ARG A 169 -19.91 -8.20 2.18
CA ARG A 169 -21.02 -9.16 2.15
C ARG A 169 -20.59 -10.55 1.66
N ALA A 170 -19.73 -10.61 0.64
CA ALA A 170 -19.11 -11.82 0.13
C ALA A 170 -18.16 -12.47 1.15
N ARG A 171 -17.47 -11.70 1.99
CA ARG A 171 -16.67 -12.28 3.09
C ARG A 171 -17.56 -12.90 4.16
N LEU A 172 -18.67 -12.25 4.53
CA LEU A 172 -19.61 -12.78 5.53
C LEU A 172 -20.22 -14.13 5.13
N LEU A 173 -20.59 -14.32 3.85
CA LEU A 173 -21.12 -15.64 3.42
C LEU A 173 -20.04 -16.73 3.47
N LEU A 174 -18.77 -16.39 3.20
CA LEU A 174 -17.65 -17.34 3.29
C LEU A 174 -17.38 -17.76 4.74
N ALA A 175 -17.69 -16.89 5.71
CA ALA A 175 -17.55 -17.17 7.14
C ALA A 175 -18.54 -18.23 7.65
N ARG A 176 -19.75 -18.33 7.06
CA ARG A 176 -20.83 -19.20 7.54
C ARG A 176 -20.51 -20.67 7.30
N PRO A 177 -20.54 -21.57 8.30
CA PRO A 177 -20.32 -22.99 8.08
C PRO A 177 -21.52 -23.65 7.37
N GLY A 178 -21.27 -24.78 6.69
CA GLY A 178 -22.32 -25.60 6.08
C GLY A 178 -22.61 -25.28 4.60
N PRO A 179 -23.76 -25.75 4.08
CA PRO A 179 -24.23 -25.44 2.74
C PRO A 179 -24.44 -23.92 2.53
N LEU A 180 -24.50 -23.50 1.26
CA LEU A 180 -24.78 -22.11 0.92
C LEU A 180 -26.23 -21.76 1.28
N ASP A 181 -26.41 -20.77 2.16
CA ASP A 181 -27.74 -20.30 2.56
C ASP A 181 -28.51 -19.72 1.37
N PRO A 182 -29.84 -19.89 1.27
CA PRO A 182 -30.64 -19.35 0.16
C PRO A 182 -30.47 -17.83 -0.04
N SER A 183 -30.30 -17.06 1.03
CA SER A 183 -30.07 -15.60 0.93
C SER A 183 -28.67 -15.27 0.42
N ASP A 184 -27.66 -16.07 0.78
CA ASP A 184 -26.29 -15.93 0.26
C ASP A 184 -26.24 -16.31 -1.22
N ARG A 185 -26.96 -17.36 -1.61
CA ARG A 185 -27.11 -17.77 -3.01
C ARG A 185 -27.80 -16.69 -3.84
N ALA A 186 -28.91 -16.13 -3.36
CA ALA A 186 -29.61 -15.04 -4.05
C ALA A 186 -28.71 -13.81 -4.23
N PHE A 187 -27.95 -13.43 -3.19
CA PHE A 187 -26.97 -12.34 -3.28
C PHE A 187 -25.93 -12.59 -4.38
N ILE A 188 -25.35 -13.80 -4.46
CA ILE A 188 -24.36 -14.14 -5.49
C ILE A 188 -24.97 -14.05 -6.89
N LEU A 189 -26.14 -14.66 -7.10
CA LEU A 189 -26.78 -14.72 -8.42
C LEU A 189 -27.20 -13.34 -8.91
N ASN A 190 -27.84 -12.54 -8.04
CA ASN A 190 -28.22 -11.16 -8.37
C ASN A 190 -26.97 -10.31 -8.62
N GLY A 191 -25.94 -10.49 -7.80
CA GLY A 191 -24.67 -9.77 -7.91
C GLY A 191 -23.95 -10.02 -9.23
N LEU A 192 -23.98 -11.25 -9.77
CA LEU A 192 -23.43 -11.56 -11.11
C LEU A 192 -24.16 -10.86 -12.26
N THR A 193 -25.42 -10.47 -12.06
CA THR A 193 -26.24 -9.76 -13.05
C THR A 193 -26.32 -8.25 -12.81
N SER A 194 -25.62 -7.75 -11.78
CA SER A 194 -25.63 -6.33 -11.42
C SER A 194 -25.12 -5.44 -12.56
N ASP A 195 -25.63 -4.21 -12.64
CA ASP A 195 -25.15 -3.18 -13.55
C ASP A 195 -23.73 -2.70 -13.19
N ASP A 196 -23.36 -2.80 -11.91
CA ASP A 196 -22.07 -2.40 -11.37
C ASP A 196 -21.02 -3.52 -11.48
N ALA A 197 -19.92 -3.21 -12.14
CA ALA A 197 -18.83 -4.16 -12.35
C ALA A 197 -18.12 -4.56 -11.05
N GLY A 198 -18.12 -3.71 -10.03
CA GLY A 198 -17.62 -4.03 -8.70
C GLY A 198 -18.49 -5.05 -7.99
N VAL A 199 -19.80 -4.89 -8.01
CA VAL A 199 -20.73 -5.89 -7.44
C VAL A 199 -20.59 -7.24 -8.15
N ARG A 200 -20.51 -7.26 -9.50
CA ARG A 200 -20.21 -8.48 -10.26
C ARG A 200 -18.87 -9.10 -9.88
N SER A 201 -17.83 -8.27 -9.74
CA SER A 201 -16.50 -8.72 -9.29
C SER A 201 -16.56 -9.39 -7.91
N ALA A 202 -17.29 -8.81 -6.96
CA ALA A 202 -17.43 -9.34 -5.60
C ALA A 202 -18.21 -10.67 -5.57
N ALA A 203 -19.32 -10.76 -6.33
CA ALA A 203 -20.09 -11.99 -6.46
C ALA A 203 -19.28 -13.14 -7.08
N ALA A 204 -18.57 -12.90 -8.18
CA ALA A 204 -17.70 -13.89 -8.79
C ALA A 204 -16.54 -14.30 -7.87
N THR A 205 -15.94 -13.33 -7.17
CA THR A 205 -14.89 -13.60 -6.17
C THR A 205 -15.42 -14.47 -5.03
N ALA A 206 -16.66 -14.27 -4.59
CA ALA A 206 -17.29 -15.13 -3.60
C ALA A 206 -17.30 -16.59 -4.06
N ILE A 207 -17.74 -16.84 -5.31
CA ILE A 207 -17.77 -18.19 -5.90
C ILE A 207 -16.37 -18.81 -5.94
N ALA A 208 -15.35 -18.05 -6.37
CA ALA A 208 -13.97 -18.52 -6.43
C ALA A 208 -13.41 -18.98 -5.06
N HIS A 209 -13.99 -18.50 -3.96
CA HIS A 209 -13.56 -18.83 -2.60
C HIS A 209 -14.51 -19.76 -1.83
N LEU A 210 -15.66 -20.14 -2.42
CA LEU A 210 -16.58 -21.08 -1.77
C LEU A 210 -15.85 -22.39 -1.43
N ARG A 211 -16.13 -22.93 -0.24
CA ARG A 211 -15.64 -24.26 0.15
C ARG A 211 -16.43 -25.36 -0.56
N PRO A 212 -15.88 -26.57 -0.75
CA PRO A 212 -16.59 -27.67 -1.38
C PRO A 212 -17.98 -27.92 -0.77
N ALA A 213 -18.11 -27.83 0.56
CA ALA A 213 -19.39 -28.01 1.26
C ALA A 213 -20.46 -26.99 0.87
N GLN A 214 -20.07 -25.75 0.55
CA GLN A 214 -20.97 -24.67 0.13
C GLN A 214 -21.36 -24.81 -1.34
N GLN A 215 -20.51 -25.41 -2.18
CA GLN A 215 -20.75 -25.54 -3.62
C GLN A 215 -21.63 -26.73 -3.98
N ARG A 216 -21.62 -27.83 -3.20
CA ARG A 216 -22.22 -29.12 -3.59
C ARG A 216 -23.63 -29.04 -4.17
N GLU A 217 -24.51 -28.28 -3.53
CA GLU A 217 -25.93 -28.20 -3.93
C GLU A 217 -26.18 -27.14 -5.01
N ALA A 218 -25.29 -26.15 -5.14
CA ALA A 218 -25.45 -25.01 -6.05
C ALA A 218 -24.49 -25.07 -7.26
N HIS A 219 -23.66 -26.11 -7.40
CA HIS A 219 -22.55 -26.14 -8.35
C HIS A 219 -22.99 -25.84 -9.79
N HIS A 220 -23.98 -26.58 -10.31
CA HIS A 220 -24.46 -26.40 -11.68
C HIS A 220 -25.13 -25.04 -11.91
N GLU A 221 -25.83 -24.51 -10.90
CA GLU A 221 -26.47 -23.20 -10.97
C GLU A 221 -25.42 -22.09 -11.02
N LEU A 222 -24.40 -22.16 -10.15
CA LEU A 222 -23.29 -21.21 -10.12
C LEU A 222 -22.46 -21.27 -11.40
N GLU A 223 -22.21 -22.47 -11.94
CA GLU A 223 -21.51 -22.64 -13.22
C GLU A 223 -22.30 -22.00 -14.37
N ALA A 224 -23.61 -22.29 -14.48
CA ALA A 224 -24.47 -21.69 -15.49
C ALA A 224 -24.52 -20.16 -15.38
N ALA A 225 -24.63 -19.64 -14.15
CA ALA A 225 -24.63 -18.20 -13.89
C ALA A 225 -23.30 -17.54 -14.30
N LEU A 226 -22.16 -18.18 -14.03
CA LEU A 226 -20.85 -17.67 -14.44
C LEU A 226 -20.66 -17.69 -15.96
N VAL A 227 -21.17 -18.70 -16.66
CA VAL A 227 -21.16 -18.75 -18.14
C VAL A 227 -22.02 -17.62 -18.71
N ALA A 228 -23.23 -17.41 -18.17
CA ALA A 228 -24.08 -16.30 -18.56
C ALA A 228 -23.41 -14.95 -18.32
N ALA A 229 -22.83 -14.74 -17.13
CA ALA A 229 -22.10 -13.51 -16.79
C ALA A 229 -20.90 -13.28 -17.72
N TRP A 230 -20.13 -14.33 -18.03
CA TRP A 230 -19.00 -14.25 -18.97
C TRP A 230 -19.40 -13.76 -20.36
N HIS A 231 -20.54 -14.23 -20.87
CA HIS A 231 -21.08 -13.81 -22.16
C HIS A 231 -21.73 -12.43 -22.13
N ALA A 232 -22.22 -11.99 -20.97
CA ALA A 232 -22.80 -10.67 -20.77
C ALA A 232 -21.74 -9.56 -20.59
N GLU A 233 -20.51 -9.90 -20.16
CA GLU A 233 -19.45 -8.90 -20.03
C GLU A 233 -19.13 -8.24 -21.38
N PRO A 234 -18.92 -6.90 -21.42
CA PRO A 234 -18.60 -6.18 -22.65
C PRO A 234 -17.21 -6.57 -23.18
N ALA A 235 -16.99 -6.39 -24.48
CA ALA A 235 -15.71 -6.65 -25.12
C ALA A 235 -14.54 -5.94 -24.41
N LEU A 236 -13.36 -6.55 -24.46
CA LEU A 236 -12.15 -5.95 -23.88
C LEU A 236 -11.92 -4.56 -24.47
N SER A 237 -11.67 -3.61 -23.58
CA SER A 237 -11.36 -2.24 -23.94
C SER A 237 -10.33 -1.69 -22.97
N LEU A 238 -9.55 -0.73 -23.43
CA LEU A 238 -8.54 -0.07 -22.62
C LEU A 238 -9.20 1.05 -21.83
N ALA A 239 -9.24 0.91 -20.50
CA ALA A 239 -9.86 1.89 -19.62
C ALA A 239 -9.33 3.32 -19.87
N PRO A 240 -10.19 4.34 -19.98
CA PRO A 240 -9.76 5.74 -20.05
C PRO A 240 -9.20 6.18 -18.69
N ASP A 241 -8.48 7.31 -18.68
CA ASP A 241 -8.11 7.92 -17.41
C ASP A 241 -9.35 8.42 -16.67
N PRO A 242 -9.40 8.29 -15.34
CA PRO A 242 -10.47 8.89 -14.56
C PRO A 242 -10.46 10.41 -14.75
N PRO A 243 -11.61 11.08 -14.68
CA PRO A 243 -11.68 12.54 -14.72
C PRO A 243 -10.84 13.16 -13.60
N ASP A 244 -10.23 14.33 -13.84
CA ASP A 244 -9.38 15.02 -12.86
C ASP A 244 -10.16 15.29 -11.56
N PRO A 245 -9.75 14.73 -10.41
CA PRO A 245 -10.47 14.90 -9.14
C PRO A 245 -10.52 16.37 -8.69
N ARG A 246 -9.59 17.23 -9.16
CA ARG A 246 -9.60 18.68 -8.88
C ARG A 246 -10.72 19.42 -9.59
N ALA A 247 -11.27 18.86 -10.67
CA ALA A 247 -12.41 19.45 -11.37
C ALA A 247 -13.72 19.35 -10.57
N LEU A 248 -13.78 18.50 -9.54
CA LEU A 248 -15.03 18.17 -8.84
C LEU A 248 -15.10 18.63 -7.39
N SER A 249 -14.10 19.34 -6.84
CA SER A 249 -14.09 19.79 -5.43
C SER A 249 -14.35 18.65 -4.43
N GLN A 250 -14.07 17.41 -4.80
CA GLN A 250 -14.32 16.25 -3.94
C GLN A 250 -13.09 16.06 -3.06
N PHE A 251 -13.27 16.21 -1.74
CA PHE A 251 -12.32 15.76 -0.71
C PHE A 251 -12.26 14.22 -0.67
N SER A 252 -11.94 13.62 -1.80
CA SER A 252 -12.04 12.19 -2.03
C SER A 252 -10.73 11.66 -2.56
N PHE A 253 -10.13 10.71 -1.84
CA PHE A 253 -9.63 9.53 -2.52
C PHE A 253 -10.81 9.02 -3.36
N GLN A 254 -10.82 9.31 -4.67
CA GLN A 254 -11.58 8.46 -5.58
C GLN A 254 -10.83 7.14 -5.58
N GLU A 255 -11.15 6.27 -4.61
CA GLU A 255 -10.75 4.87 -4.71
C GLU A 255 -11.20 4.41 -6.07
N SER A 256 -10.24 4.03 -6.92
CA SER A 256 -10.59 3.52 -8.23
C SER A 256 -11.53 2.33 -8.05
N SER A 257 -12.61 2.32 -8.81
CA SER A 257 -13.63 1.27 -8.71
C SER A 257 -13.29 0.13 -9.66
N PRO A 258 -13.70 -1.11 -9.36
CA PRO A 258 -13.58 -2.18 -10.34
C PRO A 258 -14.30 -1.85 -11.64
N THR A 259 -13.74 -2.38 -12.73
CA THR A 259 -14.18 -2.19 -14.11
C THR A 259 -14.76 -3.50 -14.68
N SER A 260 -15.22 -3.47 -15.93
CA SER A 260 -15.59 -4.69 -16.65
C SER A 260 -14.45 -5.71 -16.74
N LEU A 261 -13.19 -5.27 -16.91
CA LEU A 261 -12.05 -6.20 -16.88
C LEU A 261 -11.91 -6.87 -15.51
N SER A 262 -12.12 -6.11 -14.43
CA SER A 262 -12.07 -6.65 -13.06
C SER A 262 -13.14 -7.72 -12.85
N ALA A 263 -14.37 -7.45 -13.32
CA ALA A 263 -15.48 -8.40 -13.27
C ALA A 263 -15.16 -9.65 -14.09
N ARG A 264 -14.70 -9.48 -15.34
CA ARG A 264 -14.31 -10.57 -16.23
C ARG A 264 -13.18 -11.42 -15.64
N ALA A 265 -12.17 -10.82 -15.01
CA ALA A 265 -11.09 -11.53 -14.34
C ALA A 265 -11.58 -12.29 -13.09
N ALA A 266 -12.50 -11.71 -12.32
CA ALA A 266 -13.12 -12.42 -11.19
C ALA A 266 -13.98 -13.60 -11.66
N ILE A 267 -14.76 -13.44 -12.73
CA ILE A 267 -15.53 -14.52 -13.36
C ILE A 267 -14.60 -15.60 -13.88
N ALA A 268 -13.50 -15.24 -14.55
CA ALA A 268 -12.49 -16.19 -15.02
C ALA A 268 -11.92 -17.04 -13.86
N ARG A 269 -11.53 -16.40 -12.75
CA ARG A 269 -11.06 -17.09 -11.53
C ARG A 269 -12.11 -18.05 -10.97
N ALA A 270 -13.38 -17.63 -10.92
CA ALA A 270 -14.46 -18.45 -10.42
C ALA A 270 -14.71 -19.67 -11.32
N ARG A 271 -14.64 -19.50 -12.64
CA ARG A 271 -14.75 -20.59 -13.61
C ARG A 271 -13.56 -21.56 -13.52
N ASP A 272 -12.34 -21.05 -13.47
CA ASP A 272 -11.13 -21.87 -13.25
C ASP A 272 -11.24 -22.67 -11.96
N ARG A 273 -11.79 -22.05 -10.89
CA ARG A 273 -12.01 -22.72 -9.61
C ARG A 273 -13.01 -23.88 -9.70
N LEU A 274 -14.16 -23.67 -10.36
CA LEU A 274 -15.22 -24.68 -10.49
C LEU A 274 -14.83 -25.81 -11.44
N ALA A 275 -14.13 -25.50 -12.53
CA ALA A 275 -13.67 -26.49 -13.51
C ALA A 275 -12.53 -27.40 -12.97
N GLY A 276 -11.87 -26.97 -11.88
CA GLY A 276 -10.78 -27.70 -11.23
C GLY A 276 -9.43 -27.56 -11.96
N HIS A 277 -8.36 -28.06 -11.32
CA HIS A 277 -6.97 -27.84 -11.73
C HIS A 277 -6.59 -28.37 -13.13
N GLN A 278 -7.42 -29.21 -13.76
CA GLN A 278 -7.16 -29.74 -15.09
C GLN A 278 -7.59 -28.79 -16.23
N HIS A 279 -8.30 -27.70 -15.91
CA HIS A 279 -8.90 -26.79 -16.90
C HIS A 279 -8.70 -25.30 -16.59
N ALA A 280 -7.69 -24.95 -15.78
CA ALA A 280 -7.41 -23.56 -15.39
C ALA A 280 -6.75 -22.79 -16.54
N PHE A 281 -7.56 -22.16 -17.39
CA PHE A 281 -7.11 -21.45 -18.59
C PHE A 281 -7.77 -20.07 -18.77
N TYR A 282 -8.87 -19.78 -18.06
CA TYR A 282 -9.65 -18.58 -18.36
C TYR A 282 -8.95 -17.31 -17.93
N LEU A 283 -8.38 -17.25 -16.72
CA LEU A 283 -7.71 -16.04 -16.24
C LEU A 283 -6.44 -15.74 -17.04
N GLU A 284 -5.66 -16.78 -17.32
CA GLU A 284 -4.41 -16.63 -18.06
C GLU A 284 -4.66 -16.24 -19.52
N ALA A 285 -5.64 -16.87 -20.19
CA ALA A 285 -6.03 -16.48 -21.55
C ALA A 285 -6.49 -15.03 -21.60
N LEU A 286 -7.33 -14.60 -20.63
CA LEU A 286 -7.78 -13.22 -20.51
C LEU A 286 -6.60 -12.26 -20.29
N ARG A 287 -5.62 -12.64 -19.46
CA ARG A 287 -4.41 -11.85 -19.21
C ARG A 287 -3.60 -11.66 -20.49
N VAL A 288 -3.33 -12.75 -21.22
CA VAL A 288 -2.58 -12.70 -22.49
C VAL A 288 -3.29 -11.83 -23.52
N GLU A 289 -4.61 -11.96 -23.66
CA GLU A 289 -5.42 -11.17 -24.59
C GLU A 289 -5.39 -9.67 -24.23
N TYR A 290 -5.57 -9.33 -22.95
CA TYR A 290 -5.52 -7.95 -22.49
C TYR A 290 -4.12 -7.34 -22.61
N GLU A 291 -3.07 -8.09 -22.29
CA GLU A 291 -1.70 -7.60 -22.45
C GLU A 291 -1.33 -7.37 -23.91
N ALA A 292 -1.81 -8.20 -24.84
CA ALA A 292 -1.61 -7.96 -26.27
C ALA A 292 -2.26 -6.65 -26.75
N LEU A 293 -3.39 -6.27 -26.14
CA LEU A 293 -4.07 -5.01 -26.39
C LEU A 293 -3.38 -3.82 -25.70
N ALA A 294 -3.00 -3.97 -24.43
CA ALA A 294 -2.51 -2.90 -23.58
C ALA A 294 -1.01 -2.60 -23.74
N LEU A 295 -0.21 -3.60 -24.15
CA LEU A 295 1.25 -3.56 -24.20
C LEU A 295 1.79 -4.12 -25.54
N PRO A 296 1.40 -3.55 -26.70
CA PRO A 296 1.77 -4.08 -28.01
C PRO A 296 3.26 -3.92 -28.35
N ALA A 297 3.98 -2.98 -27.73
CA ALA A 297 5.39 -2.76 -27.99
C ALA A 297 6.26 -3.56 -27.01
N THR A 298 7.33 -4.18 -27.52
CA THR A 298 8.33 -4.89 -26.70
C THR A 298 9.74 -4.47 -27.11
N HIS A 299 10.61 -4.24 -26.13
CA HIS A 299 12.02 -3.98 -26.31
C HIS A 299 12.83 -4.79 -25.31
N VAL A 300 13.83 -5.53 -25.80
CA VAL A 300 14.75 -6.29 -24.97
C VAL A 300 16.03 -5.49 -24.84
N GLN A 301 16.37 -5.12 -23.61
CA GLN A 301 17.64 -4.47 -23.31
C GLN A 301 18.65 -5.54 -22.86
N PRO A 302 19.74 -5.75 -23.61
CA PRO A 302 20.83 -6.59 -23.14
C PRO A 302 21.47 -5.95 -21.91
N GLY A 303 21.81 -6.77 -20.91
CA GLY A 303 22.41 -6.28 -19.67
C GLY A 303 23.70 -5.49 -19.91
N ALA A 304 23.75 -4.26 -19.39
CA ALA A 304 24.93 -3.40 -19.50
C ALA A 304 25.99 -3.84 -18.48
N CYS A 305 27.14 -4.29 -18.98
CA CYS A 305 28.35 -4.48 -18.17
C CYS A 305 29.19 -3.20 -18.31
N PRO A 306 29.50 -2.45 -17.23
CA PRO A 306 30.49 -1.37 -17.33
C PRO A 306 31.85 -2.00 -17.59
N MET A 307 32.32 -1.93 -18.83
CA MET A 307 33.69 -2.29 -19.16
C MET A 307 34.63 -1.30 -18.45
N PRO A 308 35.60 -1.75 -17.63
CA PRO A 308 36.64 -0.85 -17.16
C PRO A 308 37.46 -0.39 -18.38
N ILE A 309 37.70 0.92 -18.46
CA ILE A 309 38.44 1.61 -19.54
C ILE A 309 39.83 1.00 -19.77
N ALA A 310 40.36 0.23 -18.82
CA ALA A 310 41.67 -0.43 -18.89
C ALA A 310 41.70 -1.81 -19.59
N ALA A 311 40.56 -2.39 -20.01
CA ALA A 311 40.52 -3.77 -20.53
C ALA A 311 40.76 -3.93 -22.05
N GLN A 312 41.18 -2.89 -22.77
CA GLN A 312 41.43 -2.97 -24.23
C GLN A 312 42.67 -3.80 -24.64
N ARG A 313 43.35 -4.48 -23.70
CA ARG A 313 44.59 -5.25 -23.99
C ARG A 313 44.72 -6.58 -23.23
N LEU A 314 43.67 -7.39 -23.17
CA LEU A 314 43.78 -8.79 -22.71
C LEU A 314 43.32 -9.78 -23.78
N PRO A 315 43.96 -10.96 -23.88
CA PRO A 315 43.64 -11.96 -24.90
C PRO A 315 42.20 -12.46 -24.78
N LEU A 316 41.58 -12.72 -25.94
CA LEU A 316 40.15 -13.03 -26.16
C LEU A 316 39.53 -14.06 -25.19
N ILE A 317 40.31 -14.95 -24.59
CA ILE A 317 39.80 -16.02 -23.71
C ILE A 317 39.36 -15.47 -22.34
N ASN A 318 40.00 -14.43 -21.79
CA ASN A 318 39.55 -13.80 -20.53
C ASN A 318 38.36 -12.83 -20.73
N ALA A 319 38.20 -12.29 -21.93
CA ALA A 319 37.03 -11.48 -22.28
C ALA A 319 35.76 -12.35 -22.32
N VAL A 320 35.84 -13.58 -22.85
CA VAL A 320 34.69 -14.52 -22.90
C VAL A 320 34.27 -14.99 -21.52
N ILE A 321 35.20 -15.19 -20.58
CA ILE A 321 34.87 -15.57 -19.18
C ILE A 321 34.25 -14.41 -18.41
N ASN A 322 34.66 -13.15 -18.66
CA ASN A 322 34.05 -11.97 -18.06
C ASN A 322 32.66 -11.65 -18.66
N VAL A 323 32.46 -11.89 -19.95
CA VAL A 323 31.13 -11.80 -20.60
C VAL A 323 30.16 -12.84 -20.03
N ALA A 324 30.63 -14.06 -19.72
CA ALA A 324 29.82 -15.10 -19.09
C ALA A 324 29.43 -14.81 -17.63
N ARG A 325 30.17 -13.96 -16.90
CA ARG A 325 29.81 -13.51 -15.54
C ARG A 325 28.90 -12.27 -15.52
N CYS A 326 28.76 -11.56 -16.63
CA CYS A 326 27.92 -10.36 -16.76
C CYS A 326 26.56 -10.62 -17.42
N ALA A 327 26.29 -11.85 -17.91
CA ALA A 327 25.13 -12.17 -18.74
C ALA A 327 23.81 -12.45 -17.98
N THR A 328 23.56 -11.82 -16.82
CA THR A 328 22.38 -12.12 -15.97
C THR A 328 21.38 -10.98 -15.80
N GLU A 329 21.62 -9.80 -16.37
CA GLU A 329 20.81 -8.60 -16.09
C GLU A 329 20.07 -8.08 -17.31
N TRP A 330 19.33 -8.96 -17.98
CA TRP A 330 18.47 -8.54 -19.07
C TRP A 330 17.22 -7.89 -18.49
N SER A 331 16.76 -6.83 -19.13
CA SER A 331 15.43 -6.29 -18.89
C SER A 331 14.57 -6.37 -20.14
N ILE A 332 13.29 -6.65 -19.94
CA ILE A 332 12.29 -6.70 -20.99
C ILE A 332 11.29 -5.58 -20.73
N ILE A 333 11.25 -4.58 -21.61
CA ILE A 333 10.27 -3.50 -21.55
C ILE A 333 9.09 -3.89 -22.44
N ARG A 334 7.90 -4.05 -21.84
CA ARG A 334 6.62 -4.20 -22.53
C ARG A 334 5.81 -2.93 -22.32
N SER A 335 5.31 -2.32 -23.38
CA SER A 335 4.78 -0.96 -23.30
C SER A 335 3.55 -0.71 -24.16
N GLY A 336 2.64 0.07 -23.60
CA GLY A 336 1.52 0.70 -24.31
C GLY A 336 1.94 1.95 -25.07
N LEU A 337 3.17 2.43 -24.90
CA LEU A 337 3.71 3.58 -25.59
C LEU A 337 4.23 3.21 -26.99
N PRO A 338 4.32 4.19 -27.91
CA PRO A 338 4.91 3.97 -29.23
C PRO A 338 6.33 3.39 -29.12
N ALA A 339 6.65 2.40 -29.96
CA ALA A 339 7.94 1.72 -29.98
C ALA A 339 9.15 2.68 -30.05
N ALA A 340 8.97 3.85 -30.67
CA ALA A 340 9.99 4.90 -30.77
C ALA A 340 10.43 5.49 -29.40
N GLN A 341 9.61 5.37 -28.35
CA GLN A 341 9.93 5.89 -27.01
C GLN A 341 10.72 4.89 -26.14
N LEU A 342 10.67 3.59 -26.48
CA LEU A 342 11.29 2.53 -25.68
C LEU A 342 12.81 2.65 -25.57
N PRO A 343 13.57 3.09 -26.59
CA PRO A 343 15.00 3.33 -26.45
C PRO A 343 15.36 4.36 -25.37
N SER A 344 14.59 5.43 -25.22
CA SER A 344 14.82 6.44 -24.17
C SER A 344 14.56 5.86 -22.78
N LEU A 345 13.51 5.05 -22.62
CA LEU A 345 13.21 4.38 -21.35
C LEU A 345 14.28 3.34 -21.00
N SER A 346 14.78 2.61 -21.99
CA SER A 346 15.93 1.68 -21.86
C SER A 346 17.21 2.41 -21.42
N ALA A 347 17.46 3.61 -21.95
CA ALA A 347 18.58 4.45 -21.52
C ALA A 347 18.41 4.92 -20.05
N GLU A 348 17.19 5.22 -19.60
CA GLU A 348 16.91 5.54 -18.20
C GLU A 348 17.16 4.36 -17.26
N VAL A 349 16.80 3.13 -17.66
CA VAL A 349 17.14 1.91 -16.90
C VAL A 349 18.66 1.78 -16.76
N ALA A 350 19.42 1.95 -17.85
CA ALA A 350 20.88 1.87 -17.82
C ALA A 350 21.51 2.97 -16.95
N ARG A 351 21.01 4.21 -17.04
CA ARG A 351 21.47 5.35 -16.24
C ARG A 351 21.25 5.08 -14.74
N THR A 352 20.07 4.58 -14.39
CA THR A 352 19.73 4.24 -13.00
C THR A 352 20.64 3.15 -12.46
N HIS A 353 20.91 2.11 -13.24
CA HIS A 353 21.86 1.07 -12.87
C HIS A 353 23.27 1.64 -12.63
N ALA A 354 23.76 2.50 -13.53
CA ALA A 354 25.08 3.12 -13.36
C ALA A 354 25.16 3.99 -12.09
N ALA A 355 24.11 4.77 -11.81
CA ALA A 355 24.01 5.58 -10.60
C ALA A 355 23.95 4.71 -9.31
N TRP A 356 23.30 3.55 -9.37
CA TRP A 356 23.35 2.54 -8.30
C TRP A 356 24.77 2.11 -7.98
N HIS A 357 25.53 1.67 -8.98
CA HIS A 357 26.93 1.26 -8.80
C HIS A 357 27.78 2.38 -8.19
N ALA A 358 27.58 3.62 -8.66
CA ALA A 358 28.29 4.78 -8.13
C ALA A 358 27.95 5.09 -6.66
N LEU A 359 26.67 4.98 -6.29
CA LEU A 359 26.20 5.27 -4.94
C LEU A 359 26.73 4.25 -3.92
N VAL A 360 26.51 2.96 -4.16
CA VAL A 360 26.76 1.91 -3.16
C VAL A 360 28.18 1.34 -3.23
N GLY A 361 28.85 1.49 -4.37
CA GLY A 361 30.20 0.95 -4.62
C GLY A 361 30.20 -0.55 -4.94
N PRO A 362 31.36 -1.09 -5.39
CA PRO A 362 31.44 -2.40 -6.02
C PRO A 362 31.08 -3.58 -5.10
N ALA A 363 31.32 -3.46 -3.79
CA ALA A 363 31.02 -4.53 -2.83
C ALA A 363 29.50 -4.70 -2.60
N LEU A 364 28.76 -3.60 -2.52
CA LEU A 364 27.31 -3.59 -2.29
C LEU A 364 26.52 -3.73 -3.59
N ALA A 365 27.12 -3.41 -4.75
CA ALA A 365 26.45 -3.52 -6.04
C ALA A 365 26.33 -4.96 -6.57
N GLN A 366 27.05 -5.91 -5.96
CA GLN A 366 26.94 -7.32 -6.30
C GLN A 366 25.58 -7.88 -5.92
N ARG A 367 25.00 -8.75 -6.75
CA ARG A 367 23.77 -9.47 -6.38
C ARG A 367 23.99 -10.29 -5.10
N LEU A 368 22.92 -10.43 -4.33
CA LEU A 368 22.87 -11.33 -3.20
C LEU A 368 22.88 -12.79 -3.69
N PRO A 369 23.47 -13.73 -2.92
CA PRO A 369 23.48 -15.16 -3.30
C PRO A 369 22.09 -15.78 -3.45
N ASP A 370 21.11 -15.27 -2.71
CA ASP A 370 19.71 -15.70 -2.67
C ASP A 370 18.80 -14.88 -3.60
N ALA A 371 19.33 -13.92 -4.36
CA ALA A 371 18.54 -13.13 -5.30
C ALA A 371 18.00 -14.00 -6.45
N HIS A 372 16.72 -13.81 -6.82
CA HIS A 372 16.09 -14.49 -7.95
C HIS A 372 16.89 -14.29 -9.25
N GLY A 373 17.03 -15.37 -10.03
CA GLY A 373 17.74 -15.36 -11.32
C GLY A 373 16.89 -14.92 -12.53
N ARG A 374 15.69 -14.38 -12.29
CA ARG A 374 14.75 -13.98 -13.35
C ARG A 374 15.18 -12.64 -13.97
N PRO A 375 15.05 -12.48 -15.31
CA PRO A 375 15.17 -11.17 -15.96
C PRO A 375 14.14 -10.18 -15.40
N LEU A 376 14.50 -8.90 -15.33
CA LEU A 376 13.57 -7.85 -14.92
C LEU A 376 12.55 -7.58 -16.04
N THR A 377 11.26 -7.69 -15.76
CA THR A 377 10.22 -7.25 -16.70
C THR A 377 9.73 -5.87 -16.28
N ILE A 378 9.57 -4.95 -17.25
CA ILE A 378 9.08 -3.60 -17.00
C ILE A 378 7.84 -3.39 -17.88
N MET A 379 6.67 -3.28 -17.26
CA MET A 379 5.38 -3.09 -17.90
C MET A 379 4.97 -1.62 -17.77
N ILE A 380 4.93 -0.91 -18.89
CA ILE A 380 4.64 0.53 -18.96
C ILE A 380 3.33 0.75 -19.69
N PHE A 381 2.25 1.00 -18.95
CA PHE A 381 0.94 1.24 -19.55
C PHE A 381 0.85 2.64 -20.15
N ALA A 382 0.07 2.79 -21.22
CA ALA A 382 -0.03 4.06 -21.93
C ALA A 382 -0.67 5.20 -21.12
N ARG A 383 -1.42 4.87 -20.05
CA ARG A 383 -2.13 5.81 -19.19
C ARG A 383 -2.58 5.17 -17.86
N GLN A 384 -2.98 5.97 -16.89
CA GLN A 384 -3.35 5.55 -15.52
C GLN A 384 -4.54 4.60 -15.50
N GLY A 385 -5.56 4.86 -16.32
CA GLY A 385 -6.76 4.02 -16.40
C GLY A 385 -6.42 2.55 -16.69
N ILE A 386 -5.59 2.31 -17.71
CA ILE A 386 -5.17 0.96 -18.12
C ILE A 386 -4.33 0.28 -17.03
N TYR A 387 -3.43 1.03 -16.40
CA TYR A 387 -2.63 0.50 -15.28
C TYR A 387 -3.51 0.05 -14.13
N ARG A 388 -4.42 0.90 -13.67
CA ARG A 388 -5.34 0.56 -12.56
C ARG A 388 -6.19 -0.66 -12.89
N ASP A 389 -6.65 -0.73 -14.13
CA ASP A 389 -7.46 -1.82 -14.66
C ASP A 389 -6.70 -3.15 -14.62
N TYR A 390 -5.49 -3.17 -15.19
CA TYR A 390 -4.61 -4.33 -15.19
C TYR A 390 -4.23 -4.78 -13.78
N MET A 391 -3.78 -3.84 -12.94
CA MET A 391 -3.31 -4.15 -11.60
C MET A 391 -4.41 -4.79 -10.75
N ARG A 392 -5.65 -4.31 -10.87
CA ARG A 392 -6.81 -4.87 -10.16
C ARG A 392 -7.21 -6.26 -10.67
N ALA A 393 -7.09 -6.47 -11.99
CA ALA A 393 -7.51 -7.71 -12.61
C ALA A 393 -6.52 -8.86 -12.35
N PHE A 394 -5.22 -8.58 -12.39
CA PHE A 394 -4.19 -9.63 -12.48
C PHE A 394 -3.13 -9.61 -11.38
N THR A 395 -3.15 -8.63 -10.46
CA THR A 395 -2.19 -8.55 -9.37
C THR A 395 -2.88 -8.45 -8.00
N SER A 396 -2.12 -8.64 -6.92
CA SER A 396 -2.58 -8.43 -5.54
C SER A 396 -2.25 -7.04 -5.00
N PHE A 397 -1.58 -6.20 -5.80
CA PHE A 397 -1.10 -4.90 -5.35
C PHE A 397 -2.21 -3.85 -5.37
N ARG A 398 -1.97 -2.76 -4.62
CA ARG A 398 -2.79 -1.56 -4.69
C ARG A 398 -2.61 -0.88 -6.04
N VAL A 399 -3.64 -0.16 -6.48
CA VAL A 399 -3.66 0.44 -7.82
C VAL A 399 -3.54 1.96 -7.81
N ASP A 400 -3.67 2.58 -6.64
CA ASP A 400 -3.59 4.04 -6.47
C ASP A 400 -2.16 4.46 -6.09
N VAL A 401 -1.19 3.99 -6.86
CA VAL A 401 0.24 4.27 -6.75
C VAL A 401 0.83 4.52 -8.14
N ASP A 402 1.98 5.20 -8.23
CA ASP A 402 2.61 5.53 -9.51
C ASP A 402 3.37 4.35 -10.12
N GLY A 403 3.83 3.42 -9.29
CA GLY A 403 4.53 2.23 -9.69
C GLY A 403 4.51 1.18 -8.59
N VAL A 404 4.81 -0.06 -8.97
CA VAL A 404 5.09 -1.15 -8.03
C VAL A 404 6.15 -2.06 -8.62
N TYR A 405 7.16 -2.40 -7.82
CA TYR A 405 8.04 -3.53 -8.05
C TYR A 405 7.54 -4.79 -7.32
N ASP A 406 7.24 -5.82 -8.10
CA ASP A 406 6.96 -7.17 -7.61
C ASP A 406 8.24 -8.01 -7.58
N GLN A 407 8.73 -8.28 -6.38
CA GLN A 407 9.92 -9.10 -6.16
C GLN A 407 9.71 -10.56 -6.60
N GLU A 408 8.51 -11.12 -6.46
CA GLU A 408 8.23 -12.53 -6.76
C GLU A 408 8.32 -12.80 -8.27
N SER A 409 7.75 -11.91 -9.08
CA SER A 409 7.79 -12.02 -10.54
C SER A 409 8.99 -11.29 -11.18
N ALA A 410 9.73 -10.47 -10.40
CA ALA A 410 10.72 -9.53 -10.89
C ALA A 410 10.13 -8.55 -11.95
N THR A 411 8.95 -8.02 -11.65
CA THR A 411 8.21 -7.15 -12.58
C THR A 411 8.01 -5.75 -11.98
N ILE A 412 8.32 -4.72 -12.76
CA ILE A 412 7.92 -3.34 -12.48
C ILE A 412 6.65 -3.05 -13.27
N TYR A 413 5.62 -2.56 -12.60
CA TYR A 413 4.40 -2.05 -13.22
C TYR A 413 4.36 -0.53 -13.05
N THR A 414 4.23 0.22 -14.13
CA THR A 414 4.09 1.68 -14.10
C THR A 414 3.35 2.19 -15.34
N TYR A 415 3.11 3.50 -15.45
CA TYR A 415 2.30 4.06 -16.52
C TYR A 415 2.74 5.45 -16.96
N GLN A 416 2.42 5.83 -18.19
CA GLN A 416 2.65 7.20 -18.63
C GLN A 416 1.62 8.15 -18.02
N ARG A 417 2.08 9.32 -17.58
CA ARG A 417 1.24 10.30 -16.90
C ARG A 417 1.65 11.74 -17.16
N THR A 418 0.69 12.62 -16.93
CA THR A 418 0.88 14.07 -16.99
C THR A 418 1.12 14.64 -15.59
N ALA A 419 1.67 15.86 -15.52
CA ALA A 419 1.84 16.59 -14.25
C ALA A 419 0.51 16.91 -13.52
N ALA A 420 -0.63 16.78 -14.21
CA ALA A 420 -1.95 16.89 -13.60
C ALA A 420 -2.37 15.63 -12.83
N GLN A 421 -1.85 14.47 -13.24
CA GLN A 421 -2.22 13.16 -12.68
C GLN A 421 -1.32 12.72 -11.52
N SER A 422 -0.03 13.04 -11.59
CA SER A 422 0.91 12.80 -10.50
C SER A 422 1.96 13.91 -10.44
N ALA A 423 2.49 14.12 -9.23
CA ALA A 423 3.67 14.95 -9.03
C ALA A 423 4.95 14.32 -9.64
N ASN A 424 4.95 13.00 -9.90
CA ASN A 424 6.07 12.27 -10.47
C ASN A 424 5.88 12.04 -11.98
N SER A 425 6.93 12.25 -12.76
CA SER A 425 6.99 11.80 -14.16
C SER A 425 7.11 10.28 -14.26
N LEU A 426 6.93 9.73 -15.48
CA LEU A 426 7.18 8.31 -15.76
C LEU A 426 8.62 7.92 -15.41
N GLU A 427 9.59 8.73 -15.81
CA GLU A 427 11.01 8.49 -15.56
C GLU A 427 11.33 8.52 -14.06
N GLU A 428 10.73 9.44 -13.30
CA GLU A 428 10.92 9.51 -11.85
C GLU A 428 10.39 8.26 -11.15
N SER A 429 9.17 7.80 -11.49
CA SER A 429 8.63 6.55 -10.92
C SER A 429 9.40 5.32 -11.39
N LEU A 430 9.87 5.29 -12.65
CA LEU A 430 10.67 4.19 -13.14
C LEU A 430 11.98 4.06 -12.35
N ARG A 431 12.67 5.18 -12.08
CA ARG A 431 13.88 5.19 -11.24
C ARG A 431 13.60 4.74 -9.81
N HIS A 432 12.46 5.16 -9.25
CA HIS A 432 12.01 4.76 -7.92
C HIS A 432 11.84 3.23 -7.84
N GLU A 433 11.07 2.61 -8.75
CA GLU A 433 10.85 1.16 -8.74
C GLU A 433 12.11 0.35 -9.08
N LEU A 434 12.98 0.90 -9.94
CA LEU A 434 14.29 0.29 -10.20
C LEU A 434 15.17 0.26 -8.95
N ALA A 435 15.10 1.29 -8.10
CA ALA A 435 15.83 1.30 -6.84
C ALA A 435 15.35 0.19 -5.90
N HIS A 436 14.05 -0.07 -5.81
CA HIS A 436 13.52 -1.22 -5.07
C HIS A 436 14.01 -2.55 -5.65
N HIS A 437 14.02 -2.69 -6.98
CA HIS A 437 14.59 -3.89 -7.62
C HIS A 437 16.07 -4.11 -7.24
N TYR A 438 16.89 -3.06 -7.28
CA TYR A 438 18.29 -3.17 -6.89
C TYR A 438 18.46 -3.41 -5.39
N ALA A 439 17.64 -2.79 -4.54
CA ALA A 439 17.67 -3.02 -3.10
C ALA A 439 17.28 -4.45 -2.75
N ALA A 440 16.21 -5.00 -3.35
CA ALA A 440 15.79 -6.37 -3.13
C ALA A 440 16.84 -7.39 -3.58
N THR A 441 17.50 -7.15 -4.72
CA THR A 441 18.48 -8.10 -5.27
C THR A 441 19.89 -7.94 -4.71
N ARG A 442 20.20 -6.85 -3.98
CA ARG A 442 21.58 -6.50 -3.57
C ARG A 442 21.74 -5.94 -2.15
N LEU A 443 20.70 -5.45 -1.49
CA LEU A 443 20.82 -4.87 -0.15
C LEU A 443 20.04 -5.63 0.92
N PHE A 444 18.89 -6.21 0.60
CA PHE A 444 18.02 -6.84 1.59
C PHE A 444 17.90 -8.35 1.31
N PRO A 445 18.60 -9.21 2.09
CA PRO A 445 18.45 -10.66 1.99
C PRO A 445 17.03 -11.14 2.28
N GLY A 446 16.60 -12.17 1.55
CA GLY A 446 15.26 -12.75 1.62
C GLY A 446 14.16 -11.99 0.86
N ASP A 447 12.99 -12.61 0.80
CA ASP A 447 11.80 -12.03 0.19
C ASP A 447 10.90 -11.35 1.24
N TRP A 448 10.11 -10.36 0.81
CA TRP A 448 9.18 -9.60 1.66
C TRP A 448 8.35 -10.50 2.61
N HIS A 449 7.81 -11.61 2.11
CA HIS A 449 6.98 -12.53 2.90
C HIS A 449 7.76 -13.55 3.74
N THR A 450 9.09 -13.56 3.67
CA THR A 450 9.93 -14.53 4.39
C THR A 450 9.96 -14.21 5.89
N PRO A 451 9.78 -15.21 6.78
CA PRO A 451 9.93 -15.01 8.21
C PRO A 451 11.25 -14.34 8.57
N GLY A 452 11.16 -13.21 9.29
CA GLY A 452 12.32 -12.44 9.74
C GLY A 452 12.80 -11.35 8.78
N TYR A 453 12.28 -11.26 7.55
CA TYR A 453 12.56 -10.13 6.64
C TYR A 453 12.22 -8.80 7.32
N HIS A 454 11.06 -8.73 7.97
CA HIS A 454 10.62 -7.61 8.81
C HIS A 454 11.08 -7.71 10.26
N ARG A 455 12.28 -8.23 10.57
CA ARG A 455 12.75 -8.19 11.98
C ARG A 455 13.07 -6.75 12.41
N GLU A 456 13.84 -6.06 11.60
CA GLU A 456 14.30 -4.69 11.84
C GLU A 456 13.61 -3.69 10.90
N PRO A 457 13.33 -2.46 11.36
CA PRO A 457 12.78 -1.42 10.51
C PRO A 457 13.77 -1.06 9.40
N LYS A 458 13.25 -0.94 8.19
CA LYS A 458 14.02 -0.62 6.99
C LYS A 458 13.31 0.34 6.03
N GLY A 459 12.08 0.77 6.36
CA GLY A 459 11.30 1.65 5.51
C GLY A 459 12.03 2.95 5.15
N TRP A 460 12.73 3.57 6.11
CA TRP A 460 13.48 4.80 5.82
C TRP A 460 14.63 4.57 4.82
N ALA A 461 15.25 3.39 4.88
CA ALA A 461 16.41 3.03 4.06
C ALA A 461 15.98 2.57 2.66
N ASP A 462 14.86 1.84 2.56
CA ASP A 462 14.32 1.36 1.27
C ASP A 462 13.62 2.50 0.53
N GLU A 463 12.61 3.12 1.15
CA GLU A 463 11.83 4.22 0.55
C GLU A 463 12.67 5.48 0.36
N GLY A 464 13.55 5.80 1.33
CA GLY A 464 14.45 6.94 1.19
C GLY A 464 15.45 6.77 0.05
N LEU A 465 15.90 5.54 -0.22
CA LEU A 465 16.74 5.21 -1.37
C LEU A 465 15.95 5.31 -2.67
N ALA A 466 14.73 4.79 -2.72
CA ALA A 466 13.88 4.89 -3.91
C ALA A 466 13.56 6.34 -4.26
N GLU A 467 13.26 7.17 -3.28
CA GLU A 467 12.99 8.59 -3.47
C GLU A 467 14.25 9.40 -3.81
N LEU A 468 15.42 8.99 -3.32
CA LEU A 468 16.71 9.54 -3.78
C LEU A 468 16.89 9.27 -5.29
N PHE A 469 16.61 8.05 -5.74
CA PHE A 469 16.72 7.68 -7.15
C PHE A 469 15.69 8.36 -8.05
N ALA A 470 14.48 8.59 -7.56
CA ALA A 470 13.48 9.38 -8.27
C ALA A 470 14.05 10.76 -8.65
N GLY A 471 14.82 11.39 -7.76
CA GLY A 471 15.51 12.67 -7.96
C GLY A 471 16.84 12.62 -8.73
N LEU A 472 17.18 11.51 -9.40
CA LEU A 472 18.39 11.42 -10.22
C LEU A 472 18.27 12.29 -11.49
N GLY A 473 19.05 13.36 -11.56
CA GLY A 473 19.15 14.26 -12.70
C GLY A 473 20.47 14.12 -13.48
N PRO A 474 20.69 14.97 -14.51
CA PRO A 474 21.93 15.00 -15.29
C PRO A 474 23.20 15.22 -14.44
N ASP A 475 23.11 16.04 -13.40
CA ASP A 475 24.23 16.40 -12.52
C ASP A 475 24.31 15.53 -11.24
N GLY A 476 23.55 14.43 -11.21
CA GLY A 476 23.42 13.55 -10.04
C GLY A 476 22.13 13.76 -9.27
N PHE A 477 22.11 13.34 -7.99
CA PHE A 477 20.92 13.43 -7.16
C PHE A 477 20.60 14.88 -6.78
N ALA A 478 19.35 15.29 -6.98
CA ALA A 478 18.85 16.62 -6.65
C ALA A 478 17.53 16.53 -5.86
N PRO A 479 17.21 17.54 -5.01
CA PRO A 479 15.90 17.64 -4.40
C PRO A 479 14.78 17.82 -5.41
N ARG A 480 13.66 17.10 -5.23
CA ARG A 480 12.45 17.32 -6.01
C ARG A 480 11.64 18.49 -5.42
N PRO A 481 11.26 19.51 -6.21
CA PRO A 481 10.60 20.71 -5.69
C PRO A 481 9.35 20.45 -4.85
N ALA A 482 8.46 19.55 -5.30
CA ALA A 482 7.21 19.26 -4.57
C ALA A 482 7.45 18.59 -3.22
N GLN A 483 8.40 17.66 -3.15
CA GLN A 483 8.79 16.97 -1.92
C GLN A 483 9.48 17.93 -0.94
N LEU A 484 10.40 18.77 -1.44
CA LEU A 484 11.03 19.80 -0.63
C LEU A 484 10.00 20.81 -0.09
N ALA A 485 9.06 21.26 -0.93
CA ALA A 485 8.00 22.18 -0.51
C ALA A 485 7.14 21.60 0.62
N ARG A 486 6.73 20.32 0.53
CA ARG A 486 5.99 19.64 1.61
C ARG A 486 6.80 19.53 2.89
N LEU A 487 8.10 19.24 2.79
CA LEU A 487 8.99 19.19 3.95
C LEU A 487 9.13 20.57 4.60
N CYS A 488 9.33 21.63 3.81
CA CYS A 488 9.53 23.00 4.28
C CYS A 488 8.24 23.65 4.81
N ALA A 489 7.06 23.17 4.39
CA ALA A 489 5.78 23.62 4.90
C ALA A 489 5.44 23.06 6.30
N ARG A 490 6.24 22.11 6.82
CA ARG A 490 6.01 21.53 8.15
C ARG A 490 6.34 22.56 9.23
N ALA A 491 5.51 22.62 10.26
CA ALA A 491 5.75 23.46 11.42
C ALA A 491 7.05 23.07 12.16
N HIS A 492 7.46 21.81 12.06
CA HIS A 492 8.61 21.26 12.78
C HIS A 492 9.40 20.25 11.95
N ALA A 493 10.71 20.16 12.19
CA ALA A 493 11.56 19.15 11.57
C ALA A 493 11.22 17.73 12.10
N PRO A 494 11.32 16.68 11.27
CA PRO A 494 10.96 15.33 11.70
C PRO A 494 11.96 14.76 12.74
N PRO A 495 11.50 14.05 13.79
CA PRO A 495 12.39 13.37 14.72
C PRO A 495 13.04 12.13 14.08
N LEU A 496 14.37 12.04 14.11
CA LEU A 496 15.15 10.96 13.50
C LEU A 496 14.84 9.60 14.13
N THR A 497 14.75 9.54 15.46
CA THR A 497 14.41 8.29 16.17
C THR A 497 13.06 7.72 15.76
N THR A 498 12.08 8.59 15.50
CA THR A 498 10.75 8.19 15.03
C THR A 498 10.83 7.63 13.61
N LEU A 499 11.55 8.32 12.71
CA LEU A 499 11.76 7.87 11.33
C LEU A 499 12.49 6.51 11.26
N LEU A 500 13.59 6.35 12.02
CA LEU A 500 14.37 5.11 12.03
C LEU A 500 13.57 3.91 12.56
N ALA A 501 12.65 4.15 13.50
CA ALA A 501 11.79 3.11 14.09
C ALA A 501 10.47 2.91 13.34
N GLN A 502 10.18 3.71 12.31
CA GLN A 502 8.86 3.71 11.66
C GLN A 502 8.61 2.41 10.89
N ARG A 503 7.53 1.74 11.28
CA ARG A 503 7.03 0.48 10.69
C ARG A 503 5.73 0.70 9.92
N THR A 504 4.88 1.55 10.49
CA THR A 504 3.60 1.97 9.95
C THR A 504 3.75 2.59 8.56
N GLY A 505 2.97 2.10 7.62
CA GLY A 505 2.97 2.48 6.21
C GLY A 505 3.99 1.75 5.34
N TYR A 506 4.90 0.97 5.93
CA TYR A 506 5.87 0.14 5.19
C TYR A 506 5.61 -1.36 5.46
N ASP A 507 5.91 -1.84 6.67
CA ASP A 507 5.69 -3.26 7.05
C ASP A 507 4.57 -3.46 8.09
N ALA A 508 3.92 -2.38 8.50
CA ALA A 508 2.68 -2.38 9.25
C ALA A 508 1.66 -1.44 8.59
N PHE A 509 0.37 -1.71 8.77
CA PHE A 509 -0.68 -0.88 8.17
C PHE A 509 -0.63 0.58 8.66
N GLY A 510 -0.63 1.55 7.73
CA GLY A 510 -0.80 2.98 8.01
C GLY A 510 -0.11 3.87 6.97
N HIS A 511 0.44 5.02 7.40
CA HIS A 511 1.13 6.00 6.56
C HIS A 511 2.63 6.05 6.87
N PHE A 512 3.45 6.13 5.83
CA PHE A 512 4.91 6.23 5.90
C PHE A 512 5.39 7.65 5.54
N ASP A 513 6.40 8.17 6.22
CA ASP A 513 6.92 9.52 5.98
C ASP A 513 8.02 9.52 4.88
N TYR A 514 7.58 9.46 3.63
CA TYR A 514 8.45 9.45 2.45
C TYR A 514 9.33 10.71 2.35
N ASP A 515 8.80 11.88 2.68
CA ASP A 515 9.55 13.14 2.60
C ASP A 515 10.69 13.18 3.63
N ALA A 516 10.47 12.69 4.85
CA ALA A 516 11.53 12.58 5.86
C ALA A 516 12.56 11.49 5.50
N ALA A 517 12.11 10.33 5.00
CA ALA A 517 12.99 9.24 4.55
C ALA A 517 13.92 9.68 3.42
N TRP A 518 13.36 10.37 2.40
CA TRP A 518 14.13 11.00 1.34
C TRP A 518 15.12 12.01 1.91
N ALA A 519 14.66 12.97 2.72
CA ALA A 519 15.49 14.05 3.23
C ALA A 519 16.68 13.52 4.03
N PHE A 520 16.46 12.51 4.87
CA PHE A 520 17.51 11.88 5.65
C PHE A 520 18.50 11.12 4.75
N THR A 521 17.99 10.35 3.78
CA THR A 521 18.85 9.61 2.84
C THR A 521 19.66 10.54 1.94
N PHE A 522 19.09 11.66 1.50
CA PHE A 522 19.77 12.70 0.74
C PHE A 522 20.88 13.38 1.56
N TYR A 523 20.60 13.75 2.83
CA TYR A 523 21.62 14.24 3.76
C TYR A 523 22.75 13.21 3.94
N MET A 524 22.40 11.95 4.21
CA MET A 524 23.37 10.88 4.42
C MET A 524 24.23 10.66 3.16
N GLN A 525 23.64 10.70 1.97
CA GLN A 525 24.38 10.55 0.71
C GLN A 525 25.34 11.72 0.46
N ARG A 526 24.92 12.95 0.76
CA ARG A 526 25.72 14.16 0.47
C ARG A 526 26.80 14.44 1.50
N GLN A 527 26.49 14.24 2.78
CA GLN A 527 27.31 14.70 3.91
C GLN A 527 27.90 13.56 4.72
N GLN A 528 27.23 12.40 4.77
CA GLN A 528 27.68 11.22 5.53
C GLN A 528 27.77 9.92 4.68
N PRO A 529 28.35 9.94 3.47
CA PRO A 529 28.27 8.81 2.52
C PRO A 529 28.94 7.53 3.04
N VAL A 530 29.93 7.66 3.94
CA VAL A 530 30.55 6.52 4.61
C VAL A 530 29.57 5.87 5.59
N ALA A 531 28.86 6.66 6.39
CA ALA A 531 27.86 6.15 7.33
C ALA A 531 26.72 5.44 6.59
N LEU A 532 26.24 6.03 5.49
CA LEU A 532 25.19 5.43 4.66
C LEU A 532 25.60 4.05 4.15
N ARG A 533 26.80 3.92 3.58
CA ARG A 533 27.31 2.64 3.06
C ARG A 533 27.53 1.60 4.17
N ARG A 534 27.95 2.02 5.37
CA ARG A 534 28.06 1.09 6.52
C ARG A 534 26.70 0.56 6.95
N ILE A 535 25.67 1.39 6.97
CA ILE A 535 24.29 0.96 7.26
C ILE A 535 23.79 -0.02 6.20
N TYR A 536 23.99 0.28 4.91
CA TYR A 536 23.62 -0.64 3.83
C TYR A 536 24.39 -1.96 3.89
N ALA A 537 25.68 -1.94 4.26
CA ALA A 537 26.45 -3.16 4.51
C ALA A 537 25.89 -3.97 5.70
N ALA A 538 25.41 -3.30 6.75
CA ALA A 538 24.78 -3.96 7.89
C ALA A 538 23.46 -4.63 7.49
N TYR A 539 22.63 -3.99 6.65
CA TYR A 539 21.43 -4.63 6.09
C TYR A 539 21.79 -5.83 5.20
N ARG A 540 22.73 -5.66 4.26
CA ARG A 540 23.18 -6.73 3.34
C ARG A 540 23.70 -7.97 4.05
N SER A 541 24.35 -7.79 5.19
CA SER A 541 24.88 -8.89 6.03
C SER A 541 23.90 -9.39 7.09
N ASN A 542 22.66 -8.89 7.12
CA ASN A 542 21.64 -9.19 8.14
C ASN A 542 22.08 -8.88 9.60
N SER A 543 23.07 -7.99 9.75
CA SER A 543 23.65 -7.59 11.04
C SER A 543 23.10 -6.27 11.58
N TYR A 544 22.37 -5.50 10.77
CA TYR A 544 21.71 -4.27 11.20
C TYR A 544 20.80 -4.54 12.40
N ARG A 545 20.88 -3.69 13.42
CA ARG A 545 19.96 -3.64 14.57
C ARG A 545 19.70 -2.18 14.90
N LEU A 546 18.44 -1.77 15.03
CA LEU A 546 18.11 -0.38 15.39
C LEU A 546 18.78 0.04 16.72
N ALA A 547 18.81 -0.86 17.70
CA ALA A 547 19.47 -0.62 18.99
C ALA A 547 20.97 -0.35 18.88
N HIS A 548 21.61 -0.74 17.76
CA HIS A 548 23.04 -0.54 17.49
C HIS A 548 23.26 0.38 16.28
N TRP A 549 22.30 1.26 15.99
CA TRP A 549 22.36 2.16 14.85
C TRP A 549 23.63 2.99 14.84
N GLU A 550 24.01 3.59 15.97
CA GLU A 550 25.21 4.44 16.09
C GLU A 550 26.51 3.68 15.79
N ALA A 551 26.61 2.41 16.20
CA ALA A 551 27.76 1.58 15.90
C ALA A 551 27.83 1.21 14.40
N SER A 552 26.67 0.99 13.79
CA SER A 552 26.56 0.71 12.35
C SER A 552 26.92 1.96 11.53
N ALA A 553 26.33 3.11 11.86
CA ALA A 553 26.55 4.38 11.17
C ALA A 553 27.94 4.98 11.41
N GLY A 554 28.48 4.82 12.63
CA GLY A 554 29.71 5.49 13.08
C GLY A 554 29.50 6.96 13.48
N ILE A 555 28.26 7.38 13.70
CA ILE A 555 27.85 8.72 14.19
C ILE A 555 26.73 8.55 15.20
N SER A 556 26.63 9.46 16.18
CA SER A 556 25.53 9.42 17.16
C SER A 556 24.21 9.86 16.53
N ILE A 557 23.08 9.37 17.05
CA ILE A 557 21.74 9.78 16.60
C ILE A 557 21.54 11.28 16.83
N VAL A 558 21.97 11.79 17.99
CA VAL A 558 21.85 13.21 18.33
C VAL A 558 22.62 14.09 17.35
N GLN A 559 23.85 13.70 17.00
CA GLN A 559 24.64 14.42 16.02
C GLN A 559 24.01 14.35 14.62
N ALA A 560 23.61 13.15 14.18
CA ALA A 560 22.99 12.96 12.87
C ALA A 560 21.69 13.77 12.74
N GLU A 561 20.86 13.81 13.78
CA GLU A 561 19.63 14.60 13.81
C GLU A 561 19.92 16.10 13.73
N ALA A 562 20.87 16.61 14.54
CA ALA A 562 21.23 18.02 14.54
C ALA A 562 21.78 18.50 13.18
N GLU A 563 22.67 17.71 12.56
CA GLU A 563 23.24 17.99 11.24
C GLU A 563 22.18 17.90 10.14
N TRP A 564 21.33 16.87 10.18
CA TRP A 564 20.23 16.71 9.24
C TRP A 564 19.22 17.86 9.32
N HIS A 565 18.83 18.26 10.53
CA HIS A 565 17.94 19.42 10.74
C HIS A 565 18.58 20.72 10.27
N GLN A 566 19.91 20.87 10.43
CA GLN A 566 20.63 22.01 9.86
C GLN A 566 20.60 21.98 8.34
N ALA A 567 20.76 20.81 7.71
CA ALA A 567 20.64 20.65 6.27
C ALA A 567 19.23 21.03 5.77
N ILE A 568 18.18 20.57 6.46
CA ILE A 568 16.78 20.95 6.16
C ILE A 568 16.60 22.47 6.23
N ARG A 569 17.10 23.13 7.28
CA ARG A 569 17.01 24.60 7.41
C ARG A 569 17.68 25.33 6.24
N VAL A 570 18.82 24.84 5.77
CA VAL A 570 19.52 25.40 4.60
C VAL A 570 18.74 25.15 3.31
N TRP A 571 18.10 24.00 3.15
CA TRP A 571 17.29 23.72 1.96
C TRP A 571 16.01 24.56 1.91
N CYS A 572 15.43 24.88 3.07
CA CYS A 572 14.18 25.64 3.19
C CYS A 572 14.36 27.16 3.30
N SER A 573 15.59 27.69 3.29
CA SER A 573 15.85 29.12 3.42
C SER A 573 15.79 29.92 2.10
N PHE A 574 15.30 29.30 1.02
CA PHE A 574 15.27 29.87 -0.33
C PHE A 574 13.85 30.09 -0.84
#